data_AF-A0A3S4RXR6-F1
#
_entry.id   AF-A0A3S4RXR6-F1
#
_cell.length_a   1.000
_cell.length_b   1.000
_cell.length_c   1.000
_cell.angle_alpha   90.00
_cell.angle_beta   90.00
_cell.angle_gamma   90.00
#
_symmetry.space_group_name_H-M   'P 1'
#
loop_
_entity.id
_entity.type
_entity.pdbx_description
1 polymer ?
#
loop_
_entity_poly.entity_id
_entity_poly.type
_entity_poly.pdbx_seq_one_letter_code
_entity_poly.pdbx_strand_id
1 'polypeptide(L)'
;MGVRYMVLVPDPNQVIFDADTFVKEAQVRWPGCRVFVDDPSKAISDASVRVDSADDPTFMVIHFPDCRALTTDGLPYQAAEVAVWVREVHPDPGLVLWLIDNGFAAHVVLHPGITTDEIHAGWVDHREHNPYEEFPQYFGDW
;
A
#
# COMPACT_ATOMS: atom_id res chain seq x y z
N MET A 1 -0.34 -16.97 -3.62
CA MET A 1 -0.82 -15.60 -3.88
C MET A 1 0.42 -14.76 -4.15
N GLY A 2 0.43 -14.01 -5.24
CA GLY A 2 1.58 -13.18 -5.63
C GLY A 2 1.25 -11.71 -5.42
N VAL A 3 2.22 -10.93 -4.95
CA VAL A 3 2.09 -9.47 -4.82
C VAL A 3 1.79 -8.88 -6.19
N ARG A 4 0.77 -8.01 -6.27
CA ARG A 4 0.44 -7.28 -7.51
C ARG A 4 0.71 -5.79 -7.40
N TYR A 5 0.39 -5.23 -6.25
CA TYR A 5 0.57 -3.82 -5.96
C TYR A 5 1.08 -3.63 -4.54
N MET A 6 1.76 -2.52 -4.32
CA MET A 6 2.29 -2.15 -3.03
C MET A 6 2.02 -0.67 -2.75
N VAL A 7 1.48 -0.38 -1.56
CA VAL A 7 1.47 0.98 -1.00
C VAL A 7 2.68 1.08 -0.09
N LEU A 8 3.54 2.07 -0.30
CA LEU A 8 4.77 2.22 0.47
C LEU A 8 5.11 3.68 0.77
N VAL A 9 5.93 3.88 1.80
CA VAL A 9 6.60 5.16 2.08
C VAL A 9 8.03 5.14 1.51
N PRO A 10 8.32 5.93 0.46
CA PRO A 10 9.66 5.94 -0.12
C PRO A 10 10.67 6.63 0.83
N ASP A 11 10.23 7.55 1.69
CA ASP A 11 11.08 8.18 2.70
C ASP A 11 11.47 7.18 3.81
N PRO A 12 12.78 6.98 4.10
CA PRO A 12 13.27 6.18 5.23
C PRO A 12 12.71 6.47 6.59
N ASN A 13 12.44 7.74 6.83
CA ASN A 13 12.20 8.25 8.16
C ASN A 13 10.71 8.28 8.47
N GLN A 14 9.89 7.80 7.54
CA GLN A 14 8.44 7.76 7.63
C GLN A 14 7.97 6.31 7.72
N VAL A 15 6.79 6.14 8.31
CA VAL A 15 6.07 4.87 8.43
C VAL A 15 4.59 5.13 8.12
N ILE A 16 3.87 4.09 7.74
CA ILE A 16 2.41 4.09 7.57
C ILE A 16 1.79 3.94 8.97
N PHE A 17 1.63 2.72 9.45
CA PHE A 17 1.16 2.41 10.80
C PHE A 17 1.66 1.03 11.23
N ASP A 18 1.55 0.70 12.52
CA ASP A 18 1.90 -0.64 13.04
C ASP A 18 0.83 -1.69 12.73
N ALA A 19 1.15 -2.97 12.98
CA ALA A 19 0.25 -4.09 12.72
C ALA A 19 -1.08 -4.00 13.51
N ASP A 20 -1.06 -3.48 14.74
CA ASP A 20 -2.29 -3.34 15.55
C ASP A 20 -3.22 -2.29 14.94
N THR A 21 -2.68 -1.15 14.52
CA THR A 21 -3.41 -0.08 13.83
C THR A 21 -3.89 -0.56 12.46
N PHE A 22 -3.05 -1.27 11.69
CA PHE A 22 -3.42 -1.89 10.43
C PHE A 22 -4.68 -2.76 10.58
N VAL A 23 -4.65 -3.72 11.52
CA VAL A 23 -5.76 -4.65 11.74
C VAL A 23 -7.02 -3.90 12.15
N LYS A 24 -6.90 -2.95 13.09
CA LYS A 24 -8.02 -2.16 13.58
C LYS A 24 -8.68 -1.36 12.46
N GLU A 25 -7.90 -0.60 11.68
CA GLU A 25 -8.44 0.24 10.61
C GLU A 25 -8.96 -0.60 9.44
N ALA A 26 -8.35 -1.76 9.15
CA ALA A 26 -8.84 -2.68 8.13
C ALA A 26 -10.19 -3.29 8.49
N GLN A 27 -10.44 -3.57 9.78
CA GLN A 27 -11.75 -4.05 10.26
C GLN A 27 -12.83 -2.98 10.20
N VAL A 28 -12.45 -1.70 10.33
CA VAL A 28 -13.37 -0.57 10.11
C VAL A 28 -13.71 -0.45 8.63
N ARG A 29 -12.70 -0.51 7.75
CA ARG A 29 -12.87 -0.37 6.30
C ARG A 29 -13.63 -1.53 5.67
N TRP A 30 -13.30 -2.76 6.06
CA TRP A 30 -13.92 -3.99 5.57
C TRP A 30 -14.49 -4.81 6.72
N PRO A 31 -15.71 -4.48 7.19
CA PRO A 31 -16.36 -5.22 8.26
C PRO A 31 -16.50 -6.71 7.91
N GLY A 32 -15.98 -7.57 8.80
CA GLY A 32 -16.01 -9.02 8.59
C GLY A 32 -14.82 -9.59 7.79
N CYS A 33 -13.82 -8.77 7.46
CA CYS A 33 -12.56 -9.28 6.92
C CYS A 33 -11.91 -10.28 7.90
N ARG A 34 -11.18 -11.27 7.35
CA ARG A 34 -10.48 -12.26 8.19
C ARG A 34 -9.07 -11.79 8.43
N VAL A 35 -8.67 -11.75 9.69
CA VAL A 35 -7.34 -11.32 10.11
C VAL A 35 -6.45 -12.53 10.35
N PHE A 36 -5.21 -12.44 9.90
CA PHE A 36 -4.13 -13.37 10.21
C PHE A 36 -2.99 -12.56 10.82
N VAL A 37 -2.50 -13.02 11.97
CA VAL A 37 -1.33 -12.42 12.63
C VAL A 37 -0.22 -13.46 12.55
N ASP A 38 0.88 -13.08 11.92
CA ASP A 38 2.02 -13.94 11.64
C ASP A 38 3.15 -13.65 12.65
N ASP A 39 3.96 -14.66 12.94
CA ASP A 39 5.17 -14.49 13.72
C ASP A 39 6.28 -13.91 12.81
N PRO A 40 6.75 -12.67 13.03
CA PRO A 40 7.73 -12.03 12.16
C PRO A 40 9.11 -12.71 12.22
N SER A 41 9.34 -13.64 13.16
CA SER A 41 10.54 -14.49 13.15
C SER A 41 10.45 -15.66 12.15
N LYS A 42 9.26 -15.93 11.62
CA LYS A 42 8.96 -17.06 10.72
C LYS A 42 8.36 -16.62 9.38
N ALA A 43 7.82 -15.41 9.30
CA ALA A 43 7.22 -14.83 8.13
C ALA A 43 7.80 -13.43 7.87
N ILE A 44 7.81 -13.02 6.60
CA ILE A 44 8.18 -11.65 6.23
C ILE A 44 7.10 -10.64 6.61
N SER A 45 5.84 -11.07 6.67
CA SER A 45 4.70 -10.30 7.15
C SER A 45 4.46 -10.55 8.63
N ASP A 46 3.86 -9.58 9.31
CA ASP A 46 3.38 -9.68 10.69
C ASP A 46 1.85 -9.70 10.80
N ALA A 47 1.15 -9.14 9.80
CA ALA A 47 -0.30 -9.19 9.72
C ALA A 47 -0.81 -9.23 8.28
N SER A 48 -1.95 -9.87 8.09
CA SER A 48 -2.69 -9.78 6.83
C SER A 48 -4.19 -9.81 7.06
N VAL A 49 -4.92 -9.21 6.13
CA VAL A 49 -6.39 -9.26 6.09
C VAL A 49 -6.84 -9.85 4.76
N ARG A 50 -7.78 -10.78 4.82
CA ARG A 50 -8.53 -11.27 3.67
C ARG A 50 -9.84 -10.53 3.59
N VAL A 51 -10.03 -9.82 2.49
CA VAL A 51 -11.27 -9.10 2.19
C VAL A 51 -12.11 -9.97 1.27
N ASP A 52 -13.24 -10.44 1.78
CA ASP A 52 -14.24 -11.18 1.01
C ASP A 52 -15.33 -10.19 0.56
N SER A 53 -15.44 -9.93 -0.75
CA SER A 53 -16.54 -9.18 -1.36
C SER A 53 -17.60 -10.15 -1.90
N ALA A 54 -18.86 -9.73 -1.92
CA ALA A 54 -19.94 -10.53 -2.52
C ALA A 54 -19.90 -10.50 -4.05
N ASP A 55 -19.49 -9.35 -4.61
CA ASP A 55 -19.54 -9.07 -6.05
C ASP A 55 -18.15 -9.13 -6.71
N ASP A 56 -17.09 -9.04 -5.92
CA ASP A 56 -15.70 -9.00 -6.39
C ASP A 56 -14.89 -10.22 -5.93
N PRO A 57 -13.81 -10.57 -6.66
CA PRO A 57 -12.86 -11.56 -6.19
C PRO A 57 -12.29 -11.19 -4.82
N THR A 58 -12.19 -12.18 -3.93
CA THR A 58 -11.43 -12.05 -2.69
C THR A 58 -10.01 -11.57 -3.00
N PHE A 59 -9.50 -10.68 -2.16
CA PHE A 59 -8.10 -10.26 -2.16
C PHE A 59 -7.53 -10.21 -0.76
N MET A 60 -6.20 -10.18 -0.68
CA MET A 60 -5.43 -10.04 0.54
C MET A 60 -4.79 -8.65 0.60
N VAL A 61 -4.72 -8.08 1.79
CA VAL A 61 -3.81 -6.97 2.11
C VAL A 61 -2.84 -7.46 3.18
N ILE A 62 -1.55 -7.30 2.96
CA ILE A 62 -0.48 -7.86 3.79
C ILE A 62 0.41 -6.71 4.27
N HIS A 63 0.60 -6.63 5.58
CA HIS A 63 1.44 -5.66 6.28
C HIS A 63 2.82 -6.26 6.61
N PHE A 64 3.82 -5.39 6.73
CA PHE A 64 5.21 -5.78 7.01
C PHE A 64 5.74 -5.14 8.30
N PRO A 65 6.62 -5.82 9.05
CA PRO A 65 7.10 -5.38 10.36
C PRO A 65 7.80 -4.01 10.40
N ASP A 66 8.34 -3.55 9.27
CA ASP A 66 8.99 -2.23 9.20
C ASP A 66 7.98 -1.08 9.20
N CYS A 67 6.68 -1.37 9.13
CA CYS A 67 5.59 -0.40 9.09
C CYS A 67 5.65 0.52 7.86
N ARG A 68 6.42 0.17 6.82
CA ARG A 68 6.68 1.05 5.66
C ARG A 68 5.96 0.63 4.39
N ALA A 69 5.36 -0.55 4.38
CA ALA A 69 4.68 -1.05 3.20
C ALA A 69 3.47 -1.93 3.52
N LEU A 70 2.57 -1.96 2.56
CA LEU A 70 1.44 -2.88 2.47
C LEU A 70 1.43 -3.45 1.05
N THR A 71 1.16 -4.74 0.89
CA THR A 71 0.95 -5.34 -0.43
C THR A 71 -0.46 -5.86 -0.59
N THR A 72 -0.94 -5.91 -1.83
CA THR A 72 -2.21 -6.53 -2.17
C THR A 72 -2.09 -7.36 -3.44
N ASP A 73 -2.83 -8.48 -3.48
CA ASP A 73 -3.02 -9.31 -4.68
C ASP A 73 -4.34 -9.00 -5.42
N GLY A 74 -5.03 -7.93 -5.00
CA GLY A 74 -6.25 -7.45 -5.60
C GLY A 74 -6.11 -7.04 -7.07
N LEU A 75 -7.25 -6.88 -7.71
CA LEU A 75 -7.36 -6.27 -9.04
C LEU A 75 -6.99 -4.77 -8.98
N PRO A 76 -6.71 -4.12 -10.13
CA PRO A 76 -6.29 -2.72 -10.15
C PRO A 76 -7.20 -1.76 -9.38
N TYR A 77 -8.53 -1.94 -9.45
CA TYR A 77 -9.48 -1.11 -8.69
C TYR A 77 -9.44 -1.39 -7.19
N GLN A 78 -9.28 -2.66 -6.77
CA GLN A 78 -9.13 -3.03 -5.37
C GLN A 78 -7.82 -2.46 -4.79
N ALA A 79 -6.75 -2.46 -5.59
CA ALA A 79 -5.49 -1.83 -5.21
C ALA A 79 -5.62 -0.30 -5.05
N ALA A 80 -6.37 0.35 -5.95
CA ALA A 80 -6.69 1.77 -5.81
C ALA A 80 -7.52 2.04 -4.54
N GLU A 81 -8.51 1.20 -4.22
CA GLU A 81 -9.29 1.32 -2.97
C GLU A 81 -8.41 1.16 -1.72
N VAL A 82 -7.46 0.22 -1.72
CA VAL A 82 -6.49 0.06 -0.62
C VAL A 82 -5.64 1.31 -0.49
N ALA A 83 -5.14 1.86 -1.60
CA ALA A 83 -4.32 3.07 -1.59
C ALA A 83 -5.08 4.30 -1.07
N VAL A 84 -6.33 4.50 -1.50
CA VAL A 84 -7.21 5.56 -0.97
C VAL A 84 -7.43 5.35 0.53
N TRP A 85 -7.76 4.13 0.97
CA TRP A 85 -7.98 3.85 2.39
C TRP A 85 -6.74 4.15 3.25
N VAL A 86 -5.54 3.75 2.82
CA VAL A 86 -4.30 4.08 3.55
C VAL A 86 -4.13 5.60 3.66
N ARG A 87 -4.44 6.32 2.59
CA ARG A 87 -4.39 7.79 2.55
C ARG A 87 -5.46 8.46 3.42
N GLU A 88 -6.63 7.84 3.59
CA GLU A 88 -7.69 8.31 4.49
C GLU A 88 -7.29 8.13 5.96
N VAL A 89 -6.67 7.01 6.31
CA VAL A 89 -6.14 6.75 7.66
C VAL A 89 -5.05 7.77 8.02
N HIS A 90 -4.25 8.19 7.05
CA HIS A 90 -3.23 9.22 7.23
C HIS A 90 -3.47 10.43 6.35
N PRO A 91 -4.23 11.44 6.78
CA PRO A 91 -4.46 12.65 6.00
C PRO A 91 -3.30 13.66 6.02
N ASP A 92 -2.22 13.40 6.78
CA ASP A 92 -1.07 14.31 6.91
C ASP A 92 -0.34 14.55 5.57
N PRO A 93 -0.39 15.77 4.99
CA PRO A 93 0.30 16.05 3.73
C PRO A 93 1.82 15.86 3.78
N GLY A 94 2.44 15.82 4.96
CA GLY A 94 3.87 15.55 5.12
C GLY A 94 4.25 14.08 4.90
N LEU A 95 3.29 13.14 5.01
CA LEU A 95 3.52 11.72 4.74
C LEU A 95 3.54 11.47 3.23
N VAL A 96 4.69 11.01 2.73
CA VAL A 96 4.89 10.63 1.33
C VAL A 96 4.46 9.19 1.14
N LEU A 97 3.44 8.96 0.32
CA LEU A 97 2.90 7.62 0.04
C LEU A 97 2.83 7.39 -1.45
N TRP A 98 3.32 6.24 -1.90
CA TRP A 98 3.25 5.82 -3.29
C TRP A 98 2.45 4.53 -3.40
N LEU A 99 1.66 4.41 -4.47
CA LEU A 99 1.19 3.12 -4.98
C LEU A 99 2.11 2.70 -6.14
N ILE A 100 2.68 1.52 -6.07
CA ILE A 100 3.52 0.95 -7.14
C ILE A 100 2.94 -0.37 -7.63
N ASP A 101 3.28 -0.76 -8.86
CA ASP A 101 3.08 -2.12 -9.31
C ASP A 101 4.18 -3.05 -8.77
N ASN A 102 3.96 -4.37 -8.85
CA ASN A 102 4.91 -5.37 -8.36
C ASN A 102 6.29 -5.29 -9.05
N GLY A 103 6.37 -4.71 -10.24
CA GLY A 103 7.63 -4.60 -10.97
C GLY A 103 8.42 -3.34 -10.64
N PHE A 104 7.85 -2.41 -9.88
CA PHE A 104 8.31 -1.02 -9.81
C PHE A 104 8.54 -0.46 -11.21
N ALA A 105 7.62 -0.74 -12.13
CA ALA A 105 7.65 -0.21 -13.49
C ALA A 105 6.84 1.09 -13.61
N ALA A 106 5.96 1.36 -12.64
CA ALA A 106 5.22 2.60 -12.57
C ALA A 106 4.83 2.91 -11.11
N HIS A 107 4.46 4.17 -10.86
CA HIS A 107 3.95 4.60 -9.55
C HIS A 107 2.87 5.67 -9.65
N VAL A 108 2.11 5.85 -8.58
CA VAL A 108 1.22 7.00 -8.35
C VAL A 108 1.59 7.62 -7.00
N VAL A 109 1.75 8.94 -6.95
CA VAL A 109 1.92 9.69 -5.69
C VAL A 109 0.54 9.89 -5.05
N LEU A 110 0.38 9.44 -3.81
CA LEU A 110 -0.87 9.48 -3.06
C LEU A 110 -0.95 10.75 -2.21
N HIS A 111 -1.49 11.83 -2.77
CA HIS A 111 -1.77 13.05 -2.01
C HIS A 111 -3.01 12.89 -1.11
N PRO A 112 -3.14 13.68 -0.02
CA PRO A 112 -4.35 13.67 0.80
C PRO A 112 -5.61 13.89 -0.05
N GLY A 113 -6.66 13.10 0.22
CA GLY A 113 -7.94 13.18 -0.49
C GLY A 113 -7.95 12.63 -1.91
N ILE A 114 -6.88 11.94 -2.35
CA ILE A 114 -6.83 11.29 -3.66
C ILE A 114 -7.98 10.28 -3.83
N THR A 115 -8.53 10.24 -5.03
CA THR A 115 -9.62 9.34 -5.41
C THR A 115 -9.12 8.15 -6.23
N THR A 116 -9.94 7.11 -6.37
CA THR A 116 -9.62 5.97 -7.23
C THR A 116 -9.48 6.37 -8.70
N ASP A 117 -10.28 7.33 -9.17
CA ASP A 117 -10.20 7.83 -10.55
C ASP A 117 -8.89 8.56 -10.81
N GLU A 118 -8.43 9.38 -9.85
CA GLU A 118 -7.11 10.01 -9.91
C GLU A 118 -5.99 8.97 -9.90
N ILE A 119 -6.10 7.92 -9.09
CA ILE A 119 -5.12 6.81 -9.11
C ILE A 119 -5.09 6.12 -10.46
N HIS A 120 -6.25 5.83 -11.05
CA HIS A 120 -6.33 5.18 -12.35
C HIS A 120 -5.72 6.03 -13.47
N ALA A 121 -5.87 7.35 -13.40
CA ALA A 121 -5.32 8.27 -14.39
C ALA A 121 -3.87 8.71 -14.11
N GLY A 122 -3.39 8.56 -12.87
CA GLY A 122 -2.18 9.21 -12.36
C GLY A 122 -0.90 8.36 -12.39
N TRP A 123 -0.89 7.22 -13.08
CA TRP A 123 0.29 6.36 -13.17
C TRP A 123 1.41 7.03 -13.97
N VAL A 124 2.58 7.13 -13.33
CA VAL A 124 3.83 7.60 -13.93
C VAL A 124 4.67 6.39 -14.32
N ASP A 125 4.90 6.23 -15.63
CA ASP A 125 5.68 5.13 -16.23
C ASP A 125 7.19 5.36 -16.06
N HIS A 126 7.88 4.41 -15.43
CA HIS A 126 9.31 4.51 -15.18
C HIS A 126 10.19 4.28 -16.41
N ARG A 127 9.60 3.92 -17.55
CA ARG A 127 10.30 3.93 -18.85
C ARG A 127 10.44 5.34 -19.40
N GLU A 128 9.59 6.26 -18.96
CA GLU A 128 9.55 7.66 -19.38
C GLU A 128 10.12 8.59 -18.31
N HIS A 129 10.00 8.19 -17.03
CA HIS A 129 10.45 8.93 -15.86
C HIS A 129 11.45 8.11 -15.05
N ASN A 130 12.49 8.72 -14.49
CA ASN A 130 13.46 8.00 -13.66
C ASN A 130 13.31 8.41 -12.18
N PRO A 131 12.65 7.60 -11.33
CA PRO A 131 12.46 7.93 -9.91
C PRO A 131 13.76 8.16 -9.15
N TYR A 132 14.86 7.50 -9.56
CA TYR A 132 16.17 7.64 -8.93
C TYR A 132 16.78 9.02 -9.19
N GLU A 133 16.46 9.64 -10.33
CA GLU A 133 16.90 11.00 -10.68
C GLU A 133 15.92 12.08 -10.19
N GLU A 134 14.63 11.79 -10.22
CA GLU A 134 13.57 12.73 -9.83
C GLU A 134 13.43 12.83 -8.29
N PHE A 135 13.68 11.74 -7.57
CA PHE A 135 13.56 11.66 -6.12
C PHE A 135 14.77 11.01 -5.45
N PRO A 136 16.01 11.50 -5.71
CA PRO A 136 17.24 10.88 -5.20
C PRO A 136 17.27 10.76 -3.67
N GLN A 137 16.55 11.64 -2.96
CA GLN A 137 16.44 11.61 -1.51
C GLN A 137 15.80 10.33 -0.94
N TYR A 138 15.02 9.58 -1.73
CA TYR A 138 14.39 8.33 -1.30
C TYR A 138 15.22 7.09 -1.64
N PHE A 139 16.16 7.21 -2.58
CA PHE A 139 16.88 6.08 -3.19
C PHE A 139 18.41 6.11 -2.97
N GLY A 140 18.88 6.91 -2.00
CA GLY A 140 20.31 6.94 -1.62
C GLY A 140 20.83 5.62 -1.06
N ASP A 141 22.14 5.51 -0.80
CA ASP A 141 22.77 4.28 -0.31
C ASP A 141 22.21 3.87 1.09
N TRP A 142 21.49 2.75 1.13
CA TRP A 142 20.98 2.08 2.33
C TRP A 142 21.91 0.97 2.81
#